data_AF-A0A1Z3W7A3-F1
#
_entry.id   AF-A0A1Z3W7A3-F1
#
_cell.length_a   1.000
_cell.length_b   1.000
_cell.length_c   1.000
_cell.angle_alpha   90.00
_cell.angle_beta   90.00
_cell.angle_gamma   90.00
#
_symmetry.space_group_name_H-M   'P 1'
#
loop_
_entity.id
_entity.type
_entity.pdbx_description
1 polymer ?
#
loop_
_entity_poly.entity_id
_entity_poly.type
_entity_poly.pdbx_seq_one_letter_code
_entity_poly.pdbx_strand_id
1 'polypeptide(L)'
;MKTEQPDYRKIYTDIIFMKHPEKLDACKAILQKKTFTTLDVIKINQLIFGVDKEDYSGSSQKYKAYDQNAIVEILEFQKKSGYNNMQTAKQFKISRNTLAKWKKMFQI
;
A
#
# COMPACT_ATOMS: atom_id res chain seq x y z
N MET A 1 -11.88 7.21 -23.06
CA MET A 1 -10.98 7.84 -22.08
C MET A 1 -9.77 6.94 -21.92
N LYS A 2 -8.59 7.35 -22.40
CA LYS A 2 -7.36 6.60 -22.18
C LYS A 2 -6.93 6.87 -20.74
N THR A 3 -7.06 5.88 -19.86
CA THR A 3 -6.41 5.94 -18.56
C THR A 3 -4.91 5.88 -18.82
N GLU A 4 -4.22 7.02 -18.71
CA GLU A 4 -2.76 7.10 -18.75
C GLU A 4 -2.20 6.43 -17.48
N GLN A 5 -2.27 5.10 -17.44
CA GLN A 5 -1.59 4.35 -16.39
C GLN A 5 -0.09 4.44 -16.66
N PRO A 6 0.72 4.78 -15.64
CA PRO A 6 2.16 4.75 -15.76
C PRO A 6 2.62 3.37 -16.25
N ASP A 7 3.63 3.34 -17.12
CA ASP A 7 4.25 2.07 -17.52
C ASP A 7 5.10 1.55 -16.36
N TYR A 8 4.44 0.87 -15.42
CA TYR A 8 5.06 0.31 -14.23
C TYR A 8 6.18 -0.66 -14.58
N ARG A 9 6.08 -1.39 -15.71
CA ARG A 9 7.15 -2.29 -16.15
C ARG A 9 8.41 -1.49 -16.42
N LYS A 10 8.31 -0.39 -17.17
CA LYS A 10 9.45 0.46 -17.50
C LYS A 10 10.05 1.12 -16.25
N ILE A 11 9.21 1.68 -15.40
CA ILE A 11 9.64 2.33 -14.14
C ILE A 11 10.42 1.36 -13.25
N TYR A 12 9.88 0.16 -13.01
CA TYR A 12 10.58 -0.81 -12.16
C TYR A 12 11.82 -1.39 -12.82
N THR A 13 11.83 -1.55 -14.13
CA THR A 13 13.04 -1.97 -14.87
C THR A 13 14.16 -0.96 -14.68
N ASP A 14 13.88 0.33 -14.88
CA ASP A 14 14.86 1.40 -14.68
C ASP A 14 15.37 1.45 -13.22
N ILE A 15 14.47 1.32 -12.25
CA ILE A 15 14.83 1.28 -10.81
C ILE A 15 15.75 0.09 -10.51
N ILE A 16 15.44 -1.10 -11.03
CA ILE A 16 16.25 -2.31 -10.82
C ILE A 16 17.64 -2.10 -11.43
N PHE A 17 17.73 -1.66 -12.69
CA PHE A 17 19.03 -1.46 -13.34
C PHE A 17 19.87 -0.38 -12.66
N MET A 18 19.26 0.70 -12.16
CA MET A 18 19.99 1.80 -11.55
C MET A 18 20.40 1.55 -10.10
N LYS A 19 19.57 0.85 -9.31
CA LYS A 19 19.73 0.78 -7.85
C LYS A 19 19.86 -0.63 -7.28
N HIS A 20 19.27 -1.63 -7.94
CA HIS A 20 19.17 -2.99 -7.41
C HIS A 20 19.43 -4.07 -8.48
N PRO A 21 20.55 -4.01 -9.22
CA PRO A 21 20.82 -4.96 -10.30
C PRO A 21 20.87 -6.41 -9.80
N GLU A 22 21.22 -6.63 -8.53
CA GLU A 22 21.24 -7.93 -7.85
C GLU A 22 19.85 -8.56 -7.72
N LYS A 23 18.78 -7.77 -7.81
CA LYS A 23 17.38 -8.23 -7.67
C LYS A 23 16.70 -8.46 -9.02
N LEU A 24 17.43 -8.27 -10.13
CA LEU A 24 16.90 -8.42 -11.48
C LEU A 24 16.33 -9.83 -11.71
N ASP A 25 17.06 -10.87 -11.33
CA ASP A 25 16.60 -12.25 -11.51
C ASP A 25 15.35 -12.57 -10.70
N ALA A 26 15.23 -12.03 -9.48
CA ALA A 26 14.03 -12.18 -8.64
C ALA A 26 12.81 -11.45 -9.22
N CYS A 27 13.01 -10.28 -9.84
CA CYS A 27 11.94 -9.47 -10.42
C CYS A 27 11.57 -9.88 -11.86
N LYS A 28 12.45 -10.61 -12.55
CA LYS A 28 12.29 -11.03 -13.95
C LYS A 28 11.00 -11.81 -14.19
N ALA A 29 10.62 -12.68 -13.26
CA ALA A 29 9.38 -13.45 -13.32
C ALA A 29 8.11 -12.58 -13.31
N ILE A 30 8.17 -11.38 -12.74
CA ILE A 30 7.06 -10.42 -12.70
C ILE A 30 7.12 -9.51 -13.93
N LEU A 31 8.31 -9.04 -14.32
CA LEU A 31 8.50 -8.16 -15.48
C LEU A 31 8.11 -8.82 -16.81
N GLN A 32 8.29 -10.14 -16.93
CA GLN A 32 7.96 -10.91 -18.12
C GLN A 32 6.46 -11.20 -18.29
N LYS A 33 5.62 -10.88 -17.30
CA LYS A 33 4.17 -11.09 -17.44
C LYS A 33 3.56 -10.18 -18.51
N LYS A 34 2.69 -10.77 -19.34
CA LYS A 34 2.01 -10.06 -20.43
C LYS A 34 1.13 -8.91 -19.91
N THR A 35 0.44 -9.12 -18.80
CA THR A 35 -0.37 -8.13 -18.09
C THR A 35 0.27 -7.77 -16.77
N PHE A 36 0.52 -6.48 -16.54
CA PHE A 36 1.05 -5.96 -15.29
C PHE A 36 -0.14 -5.55 -14.41
N THR A 37 -0.43 -6.33 -13.38
CA THR A 37 -1.55 -6.03 -12.49
C THR A 37 -1.09 -5.19 -11.30
N THR A 38 -2.02 -4.54 -10.60
CA THR A 38 -1.72 -3.84 -9.34
C THR A 38 -1.09 -4.77 -8.29
N LEU A 39 -1.44 -6.06 -8.31
CA LEU A 39 -0.80 -7.07 -7.45
C LEU A 39 0.65 -7.32 -7.83
N ASP A 40 0.97 -7.28 -9.13
CA ASP A 40 2.35 -7.40 -9.62
C ASP A 40 3.19 -6.18 -9.24
N VAL A 41 2.61 -4.98 -9.28
CA VAL A 41 3.21 -3.74 -8.76
C VAL A 41 3.53 -3.87 -7.27
N ILE A 42 2.60 -4.37 -6.45
CA ILE A 42 2.84 -4.56 -5.01
C ILE A 42 3.97 -5.58 -4.78
N LYS A 43 3.95 -6.72 -5.49
CA LYS A 43 4.96 -7.76 -5.35
C LYS A 43 6.34 -7.30 -5.79
N ILE A 44 6.46 -6.62 -6.93
CA ILE A 44 7.75 -6.15 -7.42
C ILE A 44 8.31 -5.04 -6.51
N ASN A 45 7.45 -4.17 -5.99
CA ASN A 45 7.85 -3.18 -4.98
C ASN A 45 8.39 -3.84 -3.71
N GLN A 46 7.74 -4.90 -3.24
CA GLN A 46 8.22 -5.68 -2.08
C GLN A 46 9.53 -6.41 -2.36
N LEU A 47 9.73 -6.93 -3.57
CA LEU A 47 11.00 -7.59 -3.95
C LEU A 47 12.15 -6.58 -4.02
N ILE A 48 11.92 -5.43 -4.67
CA ILE A 48 12.96 -4.40 -4.88
C ILE A 48 13.33 -3.71 -3.57
N PHE A 49 12.34 -3.27 -2.79
CA PHE A 49 12.60 -2.47 -1.58
C PHE A 49 12.63 -3.30 -0.30
N GLY A 50 12.25 -4.59 -0.36
CA GLY A 50 12.02 -5.40 0.82
C GLY A 50 10.72 -4.98 1.51
N VAL A 51 10.11 -5.91 2.24
CA VAL A 51 9.23 -5.53 3.34
C VAL A 51 10.15 -5.30 4.52
N ASP A 52 10.34 -4.06 4.93
CA ASP A 52 10.82 -3.80 6.28
C ASP A 52 9.82 -4.47 7.23
N LYS A 53 10.19 -5.66 7.72
CA LYS A 53 9.54 -6.25 8.91
C LYS A 53 9.70 -5.31 10.12
N GLU A 54 10.58 -4.31 10.02
CA GLU A 54 10.81 -3.22 10.97
C GLU A 54 9.98 -1.94 10.71
N ASP A 55 9.09 -1.92 9.71
CA ASP A 55 8.19 -0.79 9.50
C ASP A 55 6.98 -0.80 10.48
N TYR A 56 7.21 -1.37 11.67
CA TYR A 56 6.55 -0.95 12.90
C TYR A 56 6.99 0.46 13.33
N SER A 57 8.05 1.02 12.74
CA SER A 57 8.60 2.35 13.03
C SER A 57 8.29 3.40 11.95
N GLY A 58 7.01 3.58 11.61
CA GLY A 58 6.48 4.88 11.17
C GLY A 58 6.76 5.35 9.74
N SER A 59 7.43 4.59 8.87
CA SER A 59 7.71 5.04 7.48
C SER A 59 6.61 4.62 6.50
N SER A 60 6.07 3.40 6.63
CA SER A 60 4.94 2.93 5.81
C SER A 60 3.64 3.73 5.96
N GLN A 61 3.46 4.47 7.07
CA GLN A 61 2.26 5.28 7.29
C GLN A 61 2.26 6.58 6.46
N LYS A 62 3.42 7.05 5.98
CA LYS A 62 3.52 8.24 5.11
C LYS A 62 3.07 7.98 3.67
N TYR A 63 3.08 6.73 3.21
CA TYR A 63 2.76 6.39 1.81
C TYR A 63 1.33 5.89 1.60
N LYS A 64 0.52 5.81 2.65
CA LYS A 64 -0.90 5.46 2.53
C LYS A 64 -1.74 6.72 2.37
N ALA A 65 -1.90 7.16 1.12
CA ALA A 65 -2.97 8.09 0.77
C ALA A 65 -4.31 7.35 0.85
N TYR A 66 -4.90 7.26 2.04
CA TYR A 66 -6.28 6.81 2.17
C TYR A 66 -7.17 7.89 1.56
N ASP A 67 -7.82 7.54 0.45
CA ASP A 67 -8.86 8.40 -0.12
C ASP A 67 -10.07 8.46 0.81
N GLN A 68 -10.96 9.41 0.54
CA GLN A 68 -12.15 9.62 1.38
C GLN A 68 -13.02 8.36 1.47
N ASN A 69 -13.12 7.59 0.38
CA ASN A 69 -13.93 6.38 0.31
C ASN A 69 -13.36 5.29 1.21
N ALA A 70 -12.05 5.05 1.16
CA ALA A 70 -11.36 4.09 2.01
C ALA A 70 -11.52 4.44 3.51
N ILE A 71 -11.51 5.73 3.86
CA ILE A 71 -11.73 6.15 5.25
C ILE A 71 -13.15 5.79 5.70
N VAL A 72 -14.16 6.07 4.88
CA VAL A 72 -15.56 5.75 5.19
C VAL A 72 -15.77 4.23 5.32
N GLU A 73 -15.23 3.44 4.40
CA GLU A 73 -15.31 1.97 4.47
C GLU A 73 -14.68 1.40 5.75
N ILE A 74 -13.55 1.94 6.19
CA ILE A 74 -12.89 1.53 7.45
C ILE A 74 -13.76 1.86 8.66
N LEU A 75 -14.39 3.04 8.68
CA LEU A 75 -15.28 3.44 9.77
C LEU A 75 -16.57 2.60 9.80
N GLU A 76 -17.14 2.28 8.64
CA GLU A 76 -18.28 1.38 8.54
C GLU A 76 -17.92 -0.05 8.97
N PHE A 77 -16.76 -0.54 8.55
CA PHE A 77 -16.25 -1.85 8.97
C PHE A 77 -16.16 -1.91 10.49
N GLN A 78 -15.62 -0.87 11.12
CA GLN A 78 -15.56 -0.79 12.58
C GLN A 78 -16.94 -0.91 13.22
N LYS A 79 -17.94 -0.19 12.69
CA LYS A 79 -19.31 -0.19 13.20
C LYS A 79 -19.99 -1.55 13.01
N LYS A 80 -19.81 -2.18 11.84
CA LYS A 80 -20.37 -3.50 11.51
C LYS A 80 -19.74 -4.63 12.34
N SER A 81 -18.44 -4.56 12.60
CA SER A 81 -17.72 -5.59 13.36
C SER A 81 -17.72 -5.36 14.88
N GLY A 82 -18.19 -4.21 15.36
CA GLY A 82 -18.17 -3.86 16.80
C GLY A 82 -16.76 -3.67 17.37
N TYR A 83 -15.75 -3.42 16.52
CA TYR A 83 -14.36 -3.33 16.94
C TYR A 83 -14.06 -2.00 17.64
N ASN A 84 -13.20 -2.06 18.65
CA ASN A 84 -12.71 -0.83 19.27
C ASN A 84 -11.64 -0.15 18.38
N ASN A 85 -11.29 1.09 18.74
CA ASN A 85 -10.34 1.88 17.95
C ASN A 85 -8.96 1.23 17.87
N MET A 86 -8.55 0.46 18.88
CA MET A 86 -7.25 -0.22 18.91
C MET A 86 -7.21 -1.42 17.95
N GLN A 87 -8.27 -2.23 17.96
CA GLN A 87 -8.40 -3.38 17.06
C GLN A 87 -8.47 -2.94 15.60
N THR A 88 -9.28 -1.92 15.31
CA THR A 88 -9.40 -1.34 13.97
C THR A 88 -8.06 -0.74 13.51
N ALA A 89 -7.39 0.01 14.38
CA ALA A 89 -6.07 0.57 14.12
C ALA A 89 -5.02 -0.50 13.78
N LYS A 90 -5.02 -1.62 14.53
CA LYS A 90 -4.12 -2.75 14.29
C LYS A 90 -4.40 -3.43 12.95
N GLN A 91 -5.68 -3.64 12.62
CA GLN A 91 -6.10 -4.30 11.38
C GLN A 91 -5.67 -3.53 10.13
N PHE A 92 -5.91 -2.22 10.12
CA PHE A 92 -5.60 -1.36 8.97
C PHE A 92 -4.20 -0.73 9.03
N LYS A 93 -3.42 -1.03 10.08
CA LYS A 93 -2.09 -0.45 10.35
C LYS A 93 -2.13 1.09 10.25
N ILE A 94 -3.00 1.69 11.06
CA ILE A 94 -3.16 3.14 11.20
C ILE A 94 -3.07 3.50 12.68
N SER A 95 -2.71 4.75 12.98
CA SER A 95 -2.66 5.15 14.39
C SER A 95 -4.07 5.27 14.98
N ARG A 96 -4.22 4.96 16.28
CA ARG A 96 -5.47 5.20 17.02
C ARG A 96 -5.92 6.66 16.95
N ASN A 97 -4.96 7.57 16.89
CA ASN A 97 -5.21 9.02 16.78
C ASN A 97 -5.76 9.38 15.38
N THR A 98 -5.27 8.73 14.33
CA THR A 98 -5.79 8.87 12.96
C THR A 98 -7.24 8.43 12.91
N LEU A 99 -7.57 7.27 13.48
CA LEU A 99 -8.95 6.77 13.53
C LEU A 99 -9.87 7.70 14.34
N ALA A 100 -9.40 8.22 15.48
CA ALA A 100 -10.14 9.20 16.27
C ALA A 100 -10.36 10.52 15.50
N LYS A 101 -9.36 10.96 14.73
CA LYS A 101 -9.48 12.14 13.85
C LYS A 101 -10.49 11.90 12.73
N TRP A 102 -10.46 10.73 12.10
CA TRP A 102 -11.41 10.35 11.05
C TRP A 102 -12.85 10.31 11.58
N LYS A 103 -13.10 9.69 12.73
CA LYS A 103 -14.44 9.73 13.35
C LYS A 103 -14.97 11.14 13.56
N LYS A 104 -14.11 12.06 14.01
CA LYS A 104 -14.50 13.48 14.17
C LYS A 104 -14.77 14.17 12.83
N MET A 105 -13.95 13.90 11.81
CA MET A 105 -14.09 14.53 10.49
C MET A 105 -15.31 14.02 9.72
N PHE A 106 -15.65 12.73 9.86
CA PHE A 106 -16.75 12.09 9.14
C PHE A 106 -18.05 12.00 9.96
N GLN A 107 -18.01 12.33 11.25
CA GLN A 107 -19.16 12.28 12.17
C GLN A 107 -19.90 10.92 12.20
N ILE A 108 -19.13 9.82 12.11
CA ILE A 108 -19.62 8.43 12.18
C ILE A 108 -19.30 7.80 13.53
#